data_AF-A0A9D1MJU6-F1
#
_entry.id   AF-A0A9D1MJU6-F1
#
_cell.length_a   1.000
_cell.length_b   1.000
_cell.length_c   1.000
_cell.angle_alpha   90.00
_cell.angle_beta   90.00
_cell.angle_gamma   90.00
#
_symmetry.space_group_name_H-M   'P 1'
#
loop_
_entity.id
_entity.type
_entity.pdbx_description
1 polymer ?
#
loop_
_entity_poly.entity_id
_entity_poly.type
_entity_poly.pdbx_seq_one_letter_code
_entity_poly.pdbx_strand_id
1 'polypeptide(L)'
;MFPDPILKIGDLEIYAYGVCMAVGIIACFVFLLWTFWYKNFNEECVDKMIFLGVIATGIGIVFAMLFQSVYNYIENPKAGFKFGDMTFLGGLIGGVGFYVLFYNLYVFVVAPRTKIKWLQNNMNASLLDAVPFIPIGITIAHAFGRLGCTMAGCCYGMEADWGIYFETAGTKVIPTQLFECVFLVLLTIVMVVLYFKFRFNCNLSIYLIAYGVWRFIIEFFRDDHRGEFVAGLTPSQFWCILMVAIGIGYFFAYKYIFKKRMKHPELQPRVNGKKKESVADSGSDVESGNQMAIQTNGKATAKTIDGKGICSIVRLAAFVITGAMVVMAIIGICINWVTFSAQLADGLFETEADGITLSRLFELFGGLDGKIGGAFKTMSAFSILSIIFIGITIAFAVLCKKIGGKPLTFILFVVAMLCIVFGLVSTISSFAFCDIASVDVGAALSGTYTVSAGALLTAIGSIISGFMGVLFTVLI
;
A
#
# COMPACT_ATOMS: atom_id res chain seq x y z
N MET A 1 2.89 -4.57 -25.98
CA MET A 1 2.67 -5.50 -24.84
C MET A 1 3.07 -6.89 -25.30
N PHE A 2 3.11 -7.90 -24.42
CA PHE A 2 3.47 -9.28 -24.79
C PHE A 2 2.34 -10.25 -24.36
N PRO A 3 1.17 -10.19 -25.03
CA PRO A 3 0.07 -11.13 -24.77
C PRO A 3 0.41 -12.54 -25.28
N ASP A 4 1.26 -12.63 -26.31
CA ASP A 4 1.72 -13.88 -26.88
C ASP A 4 2.77 -14.58 -26.01
N PRO A 5 2.88 -15.93 -26.11
CA PRO A 5 3.91 -16.67 -25.40
C PRO A 5 5.31 -16.27 -25.88
N ILE A 6 6.18 -15.98 -24.92
CA ILE A 6 7.58 -15.59 -25.14
C ILE A 6 8.39 -16.78 -25.68
N LEU A 7 8.08 -17.99 -25.20
CA LEU A 7 8.77 -19.21 -25.59
C LEU A 7 7.76 -20.34 -25.77
N LYS A 8 7.86 -21.05 -26.90
CA LYS A 8 7.13 -22.30 -27.17
C LYS A 8 8.14 -23.45 -27.21
N ILE A 9 7.98 -24.43 -26.33
CA ILE A 9 8.76 -25.68 -26.34
C ILE A 9 7.76 -26.84 -26.51
N GLY A 10 7.54 -27.29 -27.75
CA GLY A 10 6.47 -28.25 -28.04
C GLY A 10 5.10 -27.66 -27.71
N ASP A 11 4.29 -28.39 -26.95
CA ASP A 11 2.98 -27.94 -26.47
C ASP A 11 3.04 -27.01 -25.25
N LEU A 12 4.23 -26.77 -24.68
CA LEU A 12 4.41 -25.88 -23.54
C LEU A 12 4.58 -24.43 -24.01
N GLU A 13 3.60 -23.60 -23.69
CA GLU A 13 3.62 -22.16 -23.97
C GLU A 13 3.93 -21.36 -22.70
N ILE A 14 5.02 -20.58 -22.72
CA ILE A 14 5.46 -19.75 -21.60
C ILE A 14 5.08 -18.29 -21.84
N TYR A 15 4.19 -17.77 -21.01
CA TYR A 15 3.69 -16.40 -21.09
C TYR A 15 4.47 -15.43 -20.18
N ALA A 16 4.58 -14.16 -20.60
CA ALA A 16 5.22 -13.08 -19.82
C ALA A 16 4.63 -12.95 -18.41
N TYR A 17 3.30 -13.05 -18.30
CA TYR A 17 2.57 -13.05 -17.04
C TYR A 17 3.08 -14.13 -16.08
N GLY A 18 3.24 -15.37 -16.55
CA GLY A 18 3.71 -16.49 -15.76
C GLY A 18 5.14 -16.26 -15.25
N VAL A 19 6.01 -15.69 -16.08
CA VAL A 19 7.38 -15.35 -15.71
C VAL A 19 7.40 -14.28 -14.61
N CYS A 20 6.65 -13.18 -14.77
CA CYS A 20 6.57 -12.13 -13.75
C CYS A 20 6.03 -12.67 -12.42
N MET A 21 4.97 -13.49 -12.45
CA MET A 21 4.42 -14.13 -11.27
C MET A 21 5.45 -15.03 -10.57
N ALA A 22 6.18 -15.85 -11.32
CA ALA A 22 7.24 -16.71 -10.77
C ALA A 22 8.34 -15.90 -10.08
N VAL A 23 8.82 -14.83 -10.74
CA VAL A 23 9.82 -13.92 -10.17
C VAL A 23 9.29 -13.25 -8.88
N GLY A 24 8.05 -12.79 -8.88
CA GLY A 24 7.41 -12.18 -7.71
C GLY A 24 7.29 -13.14 -6.52
N ILE A 25 6.90 -14.38 -6.77
CA ILE A 25 6.80 -15.43 -5.75
C ILE A 25 8.19 -15.75 -5.20
N ILE A 26 9.20 -15.94 -6.06
CA ILE A 26 10.58 -16.18 -5.62
C ILE A 26 11.08 -15.02 -4.75
N ALA A 27 10.88 -13.77 -5.19
CA ALA A 27 11.28 -12.59 -4.43
C ALA A 27 10.59 -12.51 -3.05
N CYS A 28 9.30 -12.86 -2.99
CA CYS A 28 8.57 -12.99 -1.73
C CYS A 28 9.21 -14.04 -0.81
N PHE A 29 9.46 -15.26 -1.30
CA PHE A 29 10.07 -16.32 -0.49
C PHE A 29 11.48 -15.97 -0.04
N VAL A 30 12.31 -15.40 -0.91
CA VAL A 30 13.66 -14.91 -0.56
C VAL A 30 13.57 -13.88 0.57
N PHE A 31 12.66 -12.92 0.47
CA PHE A 31 12.45 -11.92 1.53
C PHE A 31 11.98 -12.56 2.84
N LEU A 32 11.04 -13.51 2.80
CA LEU A 32 10.52 -14.19 3.98
C LEU A 32 11.61 -15.02 4.67
N LEU A 33 12.34 -15.85 3.93
CA LEU A 33 13.44 -16.69 4.45
C LEU A 33 14.55 -15.83 5.05
N TRP A 34 14.91 -14.74 4.37
CA TRP A 34 15.87 -13.77 4.90
C TRP A 34 15.38 -13.13 6.21
N THR A 35 14.10 -12.77 6.29
CA THR A 35 13.53 -12.14 7.49
C THR A 35 13.44 -13.14 8.66
N PHE A 36 13.06 -14.39 8.41
CA PHE A 36 13.06 -15.46 9.41
C PHE A 36 14.45 -15.66 10.02
N TRP A 37 15.48 -15.73 9.16
CA TRP A 37 16.87 -15.80 9.60
C TRP A 37 17.30 -14.55 10.40
N TYR A 38 17.01 -13.35 9.88
CA TYR A 38 17.37 -12.08 10.51
C TYR A 38 16.72 -11.92 11.90
N LYS A 39 15.52 -12.47 12.09
CA LYS A 39 14.75 -12.42 13.35
C LYS A 39 14.98 -13.63 14.26
N ASN A 40 15.97 -14.48 13.98
CA ASN A 40 16.33 -15.65 14.78
C ASN A 40 15.18 -16.65 14.98
N PHE A 41 14.33 -16.88 13.96
CA PHE A 41 13.38 -17.99 14.01
C PHE A 41 14.13 -19.32 13.95
N ASN A 42 13.71 -20.28 14.77
CA ASN A 42 14.28 -21.64 14.72
C ASN A 42 13.84 -22.35 13.43
N GLU A 43 14.71 -23.16 12.84
CA GLU A 43 14.47 -23.95 11.62
C GLU A 43 13.16 -24.75 11.71
N GLU A 44 12.90 -25.41 12.85
CA GLU A 44 11.67 -26.18 13.07
C GLU A 44 10.40 -25.31 12.96
N CYS A 45 10.48 -24.03 13.36
CA CYS A 45 9.35 -23.11 13.24
C CYS A 45 9.14 -22.68 11.78
N VAL A 46 10.24 -22.37 11.07
CA VAL A 46 10.23 -21.95 9.67
C VAL A 46 9.69 -23.09 8.79
N ASP A 47 10.20 -24.31 8.97
CA ASP A 47 9.81 -25.50 8.21
C ASP A 47 8.32 -25.78 8.37
N LYS A 48 7.81 -25.78 9.61
CA LYS A 48 6.38 -26.02 9.88
C LYS A 48 5.50 -24.92 9.28
N MET A 49 5.90 -23.65 9.36
CA MET A 49 5.15 -22.53 8.80
C MET A 49 5.11 -22.56 7.27
N ILE A 50 6.24 -22.83 6.62
CA ILE A 50 6.36 -22.86 5.15
C ILE A 50 5.68 -24.11 4.60
N PHE A 51 5.91 -25.28 5.19
CA PHE A 51 5.29 -26.54 4.76
C PHE A 51 3.76 -26.44 4.80
N LEU A 52 3.20 -25.90 5.89
CA LEU A 52 1.76 -25.66 5.97
C LEU A 52 1.31 -24.63 4.93
N GLY A 53 2.13 -23.63 4.62
CA GLY A 53 1.85 -22.61 3.60
C GLY A 53 1.76 -23.19 2.19
N VAL A 54 2.64 -24.13 1.84
CA VAL A 54 2.63 -24.83 0.55
C VAL A 54 1.37 -25.67 0.41
N ILE A 55 1.01 -26.46 1.45
CA ILE A 55 -0.23 -27.25 1.44
C ILE A 55 -1.44 -26.33 1.34
N ALA A 56 -1.49 -25.25 2.13
CA ALA A 56 -2.56 -24.28 2.11
C ALA A 56 -2.71 -23.61 0.73
N THR A 57 -1.62 -23.39 0.01
CA THR A 57 -1.65 -22.85 -1.36
C THR A 57 -2.30 -23.86 -2.32
N GLY A 58 -1.94 -25.14 -2.23
CA GLY A 58 -2.58 -26.20 -3.02
C GLY A 58 -4.08 -26.32 -2.74
N ILE A 59 -4.47 -26.30 -1.47
CA ILE A 59 -5.89 -26.28 -1.06
C ILE A 59 -6.58 -25.01 -1.55
N GLY A 60 -5.90 -23.86 -1.48
CA GLY A 60 -6.40 -22.59 -2.03
C GLY A 60 -6.70 -22.70 -3.52
N ILE A 61 -5.81 -23.29 -4.33
CA ILE A 61 -6.04 -23.49 -5.77
C ILE A 61 -7.27 -24.38 -6.01
N VAL A 62 -7.44 -25.45 -5.24
CA VAL A 62 -8.64 -26.31 -5.32
C VAL A 62 -9.91 -25.54 -4.96
N PHE A 63 -9.88 -24.73 -3.91
CA PHE A 63 -11.02 -23.89 -3.52
C PHE A 63 -11.31 -22.78 -4.53
N ALA A 64 -10.28 -22.20 -5.16
CA ALA A 64 -10.43 -21.23 -6.24
C ALA A 64 -11.19 -21.84 -7.42
N MET A 65 -10.85 -23.08 -7.80
CA MET A 65 -11.58 -23.81 -8.83
C MET A 65 -12.99 -24.18 -8.41
N LEU A 66 -13.15 -24.67 -7.17
CA LEU A 66 -14.45 -25.08 -6.64
C LEU A 66 -15.45 -23.91 -6.61
N PHE A 67 -15.06 -22.77 -6.06
CA PHE A 67 -15.95 -21.60 -5.97
C PHE A 67 -16.36 -21.09 -7.35
N GLN A 68 -15.43 -21.03 -8.30
CA GLN A 68 -15.76 -20.61 -9.66
C GLN A 68 -16.69 -21.61 -10.35
N SER A 69 -16.43 -22.90 -10.18
CA SER A 69 -17.30 -23.97 -10.72
C SER A 69 -18.71 -23.90 -10.15
N VAL A 70 -18.85 -23.58 -8.85
CA VAL A 70 -20.14 -23.36 -8.19
C VAL A 70 -20.83 -22.11 -8.74
N TYR A 71 -20.12 -21.00 -8.91
CA TYR A 71 -20.71 -19.79 -9.50
C TYR A 71 -21.22 -20.04 -10.92
N ASN A 72 -20.42 -20.68 -11.77
CA ASN A 72 -20.80 -21.04 -13.13
C ASN A 72 -22.03 -21.98 -13.15
N TYR A 73 -22.10 -22.94 -12.21
CA TYR A 73 -23.23 -23.86 -12.11
C TYR A 73 -24.52 -23.17 -11.65
N ILE A 74 -24.44 -22.21 -10.73
CA ILE A 74 -25.60 -21.42 -10.29
C ILE A 74 -26.12 -20.56 -11.44
N GLU A 75 -25.23 -19.96 -12.22
CA GLU A 75 -25.61 -19.09 -13.35
C GLU A 75 -26.19 -19.88 -14.52
N ASN A 76 -25.63 -21.04 -14.86
CA ASN A 76 -26.16 -21.91 -15.91
C ASN A 76 -26.13 -23.40 -15.52
N PRO A 77 -27.14 -23.88 -14.77
CA PRO A 77 -27.19 -25.28 -14.32
C PRO A 77 -27.20 -26.31 -15.44
N LYS A 78 -27.64 -25.93 -16.66
CA LYS A 78 -27.71 -26.80 -17.83
C LYS A 78 -26.34 -27.10 -18.44
N ALA A 79 -25.34 -26.25 -18.20
CA ALA A 79 -23.98 -26.43 -18.72
C ALA A 79 -23.16 -27.50 -17.97
N GLY A 80 -23.71 -28.05 -16.87
CA GLY A 80 -23.05 -29.03 -16.02
C GLY A 80 -21.97 -28.43 -15.11
N PHE A 81 -21.40 -29.25 -14.22
CA PHE A 81 -20.32 -28.82 -13.33
C PHE A 81 -18.97 -28.99 -14.02
N LYS A 82 -18.34 -27.87 -14.40
CA LYS A 82 -17.03 -27.85 -15.06
C LYS A 82 -15.96 -27.32 -14.11
N PHE A 83 -14.91 -28.11 -13.92
CA PHE A 83 -13.76 -27.77 -13.08
C PHE A 83 -12.61 -27.29 -13.97
N GLY A 84 -12.09 -26.08 -13.72
CA GLY A 84 -10.94 -25.57 -14.47
C GLY A 84 -10.76 -24.05 -14.37
N ASP A 85 -11.85 -23.29 -14.34
CA ASP A 85 -11.79 -21.84 -14.12
C ASP A 85 -11.49 -21.56 -12.64
N MET A 86 -10.86 -20.42 -12.35
CA MET A 86 -10.42 -20.07 -10.98
C MET A 86 -10.89 -18.68 -10.57
N THR A 87 -11.34 -18.56 -9.31
CA THR A 87 -11.59 -17.26 -8.67
C THR A 87 -10.63 -16.99 -7.53
N PHE A 88 -10.03 -15.80 -7.53
CA PHE A 88 -9.08 -15.38 -6.50
C PHE A 88 -9.67 -15.45 -5.08
N LEU A 89 -10.92 -15.03 -4.92
CA LEU A 89 -11.57 -14.96 -3.62
C LEU A 89 -11.77 -16.35 -2.99
N GLY A 90 -12.21 -17.32 -3.80
CA GLY A 90 -12.35 -18.71 -3.36
C GLY A 90 -11.03 -19.28 -2.88
N GLY A 91 -9.94 -18.99 -3.61
CA GLY A 91 -8.60 -19.42 -3.22
C GLY A 91 -8.08 -18.74 -1.97
N LEU A 92 -8.33 -17.44 -1.80
CA LEU A 92 -7.94 -16.72 -0.59
C LEU A 92 -8.66 -17.27 0.64
N ILE A 93 -9.98 -17.45 0.58
CA ILE A 93 -10.80 -17.97 1.68
C ILE A 93 -10.38 -19.41 2.03
N GLY A 94 -10.29 -20.28 1.02
CA GLY A 94 -9.91 -21.68 1.20
C GLY A 94 -8.49 -21.84 1.75
N GLY A 95 -7.52 -21.15 1.15
CA GLY A 95 -6.11 -21.24 1.52
C GLY A 95 -5.82 -20.63 2.89
N VAL A 96 -6.23 -19.37 3.13
CA VAL A 96 -6.02 -18.70 4.43
C VAL A 96 -6.83 -19.40 5.53
N GLY A 97 -8.07 -19.79 5.24
CA GLY A 97 -8.92 -20.54 6.17
C GLY A 97 -8.28 -21.86 6.58
N PHE A 98 -7.80 -22.65 5.61
CA PHE A 98 -7.07 -23.89 5.87
C PHE A 98 -5.81 -23.65 6.69
N TYR A 99 -4.99 -22.67 6.31
CA TYR A 99 -3.74 -22.36 7.02
C TYR A 99 -4.00 -22.03 8.49
N VAL A 100 -4.93 -21.10 8.76
CA VAL A 100 -5.24 -20.67 10.12
C VAL A 100 -5.87 -21.81 10.91
N LEU A 101 -6.81 -22.56 10.34
CA LEU A 101 -7.47 -23.68 11.00
C LEU A 101 -6.47 -24.77 11.41
N PHE A 102 -5.66 -25.23 10.45
CA PHE A 102 -4.70 -26.31 10.70
C PHE A 102 -3.53 -25.86 11.57
N TYR A 103 -3.09 -24.60 11.48
CA TYR A 103 -2.10 -24.05 12.39
C TYR A 103 -2.61 -24.06 13.84
N ASN A 104 -3.84 -23.59 14.08
CA ASN A 104 -4.43 -23.59 15.41
C ASN A 104 -4.70 -25.02 15.91
N LEU A 105 -5.19 -25.92 15.05
CA LEU A 105 -5.37 -27.34 15.37
C LEU A 105 -4.02 -27.97 15.78
N TYR A 106 -2.95 -27.67 15.03
CA TYR A 106 -1.61 -28.15 15.36
C TYR A 106 -1.15 -27.63 16.72
N VAL A 107 -1.17 -26.32 16.95
CA VAL A 107 -0.63 -25.70 18.16
C VAL A 107 -1.44 -26.03 19.42
N PHE A 108 -2.76 -26.03 19.36
CA PHE A 108 -3.63 -26.19 20.53
C PHE A 108 -4.12 -27.63 20.75
N VAL A 109 -4.22 -28.43 19.68
CA VAL A 109 -4.79 -29.78 19.78
C VAL A 109 -3.70 -30.85 19.70
N VAL A 110 -2.90 -30.84 18.64
CA VAL A 110 -1.96 -31.91 18.31
C VAL A 110 -0.68 -31.81 19.14
N ALA A 111 -0.02 -30.66 19.13
CA ALA A 111 1.27 -30.49 19.78
C ALA A 111 1.27 -30.77 21.29
N PRO A 112 0.24 -30.41 22.08
CA PRO A 112 0.21 -30.73 23.51
C PRO A 112 -0.10 -32.20 23.81
N ARG A 113 -0.70 -32.93 22.87
CA ARG A 113 -1.20 -34.30 23.08
C ARG A 113 -0.35 -35.38 22.41
N THR A 114 0.54 -34.98 21.50
CA THR A 114 1.36 -35.92 20.75
C THR A 114 2.56 -36.41 21.56
N LYS A 115 2.80 -37.73 21.51
CA LYS A 115 4.01 -38.37 22.06
C LYS A 115 5.12 -38.51 21.00
N ILE A 116 4.87 -38.10 19.76
CA ILE A 116 5.79 -38.24 18.63
C ILE A 116 6.77 -37.07 18.63
N LYS A 117 8.07 -37.35 18.76
CA LYS A 117 9.14 -36.33 18.91
C LYS A 117 9.12 -35.24 17.83
N TRP A 118 8.94 -35.59 16.54
CA TRP A 118 8.92 -34.60 15.44
C TRP A 118 7.68 -33.69 15.47
N LEU A 119 6.58 -34.15 16.08
CA LEU A 119 5.31 -33.44 16.12
C LEU A 119 5.19 -32.52 17.34
N GLN A 120 6.12 -32.61 18.30
CA GLN A 120 6.20 -31.72 19.46
C GLN A 120 6.43 -30.27 19.02
N ASN A 121 6.03 -29.31 19.86
CA ASN A 121 6.12 -27.89 19.56
C ASN A 121 7.35 -27.27 20.23
N ASN A 122 8.50 -27.35 19.56
CA ASN A 122 9.72 -26.66 19.98
C ASN A 122 9.88 -25.29 19.28
N MET A 123 8.78 -24.70 18.79
CA MET A 123 8.82 -23.43 18.08
C MET A 123 9.08 -22.26 19.04
N ASN A 124 10.14 -21.51 18.76
CA ASN A 124 10.52 -20.32 19.53
C ASN A 124 9.66 -19.09 19.21
N ALA A 125 8.90 -19.14 18.11
CA ALA A 125 8.00 -18.10 17.64
C ALA A 125 6.59 -18.65 17.36
N SER A 126 5.63 -17.75 17.19
CA SER A 126 4.25 -18.05 16.81
C SER A 126 3.91 -17.37 15.48
N LEU A 127 2.77 -17.73 14.88
CA LEU A 127 2.26 -17.05 13.69
C LEU A 127 2.10 -15.54 13.92
N LEU A 128 1.78 -15.12 15.14
CA LEU A 128 1.67 -13.71 15.51
C LEU A 128 3.00 -12.94 15.40
N ASP A 129 4.14 -13.63 15.52
CA ASP A 129 5.47 -13.07 15.33
C ASP A 129 5.84 -12.95 13.84
N ALA A 130 5.22 -13.75 12.98
CA ALA A 130 5.47 -13.78 11.53
C ALA A 130 4.56 -12.83 10.73
N VAL A 131 3.29 -12.69 11.14
CA VAL A 131 2.30 -11.80 10.52
C VAL A 131 2.76 -10.33 10.32
N PRO A 132 3.63 -9.75 11.17
CA PRO A 132 4.20 -8.42 10.93
C PRO A 132 5.02 -8.25 9.65
N PHE A 133 5.63 -9.31 9.10
CA PHE A 133 6.46 -9.19 7.90
C PHE A 133 5.93 -10.00 6.70
N ILE A 134 5.05 -10.97 6.91
CA ILE A 134 4.41 -11.72 5.81
C ILE A 134 3.77 -10.79 4.75
N PRO A 135 2.99 -9.76 5.13
CA PRO A 135 2.38 -8.83 4.17
C PRO A 135 3.40 -8.08 3.29
N ILE A 136 4.63 -7.86 3.76
CA ILE A 136 5.69 -7.24 2.96
C ILE A 136 6.02 -8.16 1.78
N GLY A 137 6.24 -9.45 2.03
CA GLY A 137 6.44 -10.45 0.99
C GLY A 137 5.26 -10.51 0.01
N ILE A 138 4.02 -10.47 0.53
CA ILE A 138 2.81 -10.45 -0.30
C ILE A 138 2.80 -9.24 -1.23
N THR A 139 3.11 -8.04 -0.75
CA THR A 139 3.15 -6.83 -1.59
C THR A 139 4.20 -6.92 -2.71
N ILE A 140 5.35 -7.56 -2.45
CA ILE A 140 6.37 -7.81 -3.48
C ILE A 140 5.78 -8.70 -4.58
N ALA A 141 5.25 -9.88 -4.22
CA ALA A 141 4.65 -10.79 -5.19
C ALA A 141 3.50 -10.14 -5.96
N HIS A 142 2.69 -9.33 -5.27
CA HIS A 142 1.55 -8.64 -5.85
C HIS A 142 1.98 -7.57 -6.88
N ALA A 143 3.03 -6.79 -6.58
CA ALA A 143 3.57 -5.80 -7.51
C ALA A 143 4.01 -6.46 -8.82
N PHE A 144 4.75 -7.57 -8.73
CA PHE A 144 5.15 -8.36 -9.89
C PHE A 144 3.97 -8.97 -10.64
N GLY A 145 2.91 -9.39 -9.94
CA GLY A 145 1.67 -9.84 -10.57
C GLY A 145 1.01 -8.74 -11.40
N ARG A 146 0.95 -7.50 -10.89
CA ARG A 146 0.42 -6.34 -11.63
C ARG A 146 1.30 -5.91 -12.80
N LEU A 147 2.61 -6.03 -12.66
CA LEU A 147 3.52 -5.88 -13.78
C LEU A 147 3.25 -6.95 -14.86
N GLY A 148 3.04 -8.21 -14.45
CA GLY A 148 2.63 -9.29 -15.33
C GLY A 148 1.31 -9.01 -16.06
N CYS A 149 0.29 -8.49 -15.37
CA CYS A 149 -0.98 -8.07 -15.98
C CYS A 149 -0.77 -6.99 -17.05
N THR A 150 0.16 -6.06 -16.80
CA THR A 150 0.54 -5.04 -17.78
C THR A 150 1.15 -5.67 -19.03
N MET A 151 2.03 -6.65 -18.87
CA MET A 151 2.64 -7.37 -20.01
C MET A 151 1.60 -8.18 -20.79
N ALA A 152 0.65 -8.82 -20.10
CA ALA A 152 -0.44 -9.57 -20.71
C ALA A 152 -1.53 -8.69 -21.35
N GLY A 153 -1.51 -7.37 -21.10
CA GLY A 153 -2.53 -6.46 -21.60
C GLY A 153 -3.91 -6.66 -20.96
N CYS A 154 -4.00 -7.12 -19.72
CA CYS A 154 -5.28 -7.44 -19.06
C CYS A 154 -5.52 -6.58 -17.81
N CYS A 155 -6.79 -6.43 -17.40
CA CYS A 155 -7.19 -5.65 -16.21
C CYS A 155 -6.95 -4.14 -16.29
N TYR A 156 -7.03 -3.53 -17.48
CA TYR A 156 -6.89 -2.09 -17.68
C TYR A 156 -8.14 -1.32 -17.22
N GLY A 157 -8.01 0.00 -17.15
CA GLY A 157 -9.11 0.91 -16.84
C GLY A 157 -9.92 1.31 -18.07
N MET A 158 -10.82 2.28 -17.90
CA MET A 158 -11.60 2.86 -19.00
C MET A 158 -10.73 3.50 -20.09
N GLU A 159 -11.34 3.70 -21.26
CA GLU A 159 -10.72 4.42 -22.37
C GLU A 159 -10.36 5.85 -21.96
N ALA A 160 -9.15 6.27 -22.34
CA ALA A 160 -8.65 7.61 -22.07
C ALA A 160 -7.60 8.01 -23.11
N ASP A 161 -7.71 9.23 -23.67
CA ASP A 161 -6.80 9.70 -24.71
C ASP A 161 -5.34 9.87 -24.26
N TRP A 162 -5.15 10.13 -22.96
CA TRP A 162 -3.85 10.20 -22.29
C TRP A 162 -3.35 8.83 -21.81
N GLY A 163 -4.16 7.77 -21.99
CA GLY A 163 -3.84 6.40 -21.60
C GLY A 163 -2.76 5.76 -22.46
N ILE A 164 -2.40 4.53 -22.09
CA ILE A 164 -1.48 3.70 -22.87
C ILE A 164 -2.31 2.87 -23.85
N TYR A 165 -1.84 2.72 -25.09
CA TYR A 165 -2.50 1.85 -26.06
C TYR A 165 -2.33 0.38 -25.67
N PHE A 166 -3.44 -0.32 -25.45
CA PHE A 166 -3.47 -1.76 -25.21
C PHE A 166 -4.02 -2.45 -26.46
N GLU A 167 -3.24 -3.33 -27.10
CA GLU A 167 -3.66 -4.08 -28.28
C GLU A 167 -4.92 -4.92 -28.01
N THR A 168 -5.02 -5.48 -26.81
CA THR A 168 -6.18 -6.24 -26.31
C THR A 168 -7.45 -5.39 -26.17
N ALA A 169 -7.29 -4.08 -25.96
CA ALA A 169 -8.40 -3.12 -25.87
C ALA A 169 -8.73 -2.47 -27.22
N GLY A 170 -7.80 -2.48 -28.18
CA GLY A 170 -7.92 -1.77 -29.46
C GLY A 170 -7.92 -0.24 -29.34
N THR A 171 -7.64 0.30 -28.15
CA THR A 171 -7.75 1.72 -27.82
C THR A 171 -6.75 2.11 -26.73
N LYS A 172 -6.65 3.41 -26.44
CA LYS A 172 -5.87 3.92 -25.30
C LYS A 172 -6.71 3.81 -24.04
N VAL A 173 -6.14 3.17 -23.01
CA VAL A 173 -6.83 2.89 -21.75
C VAL A 173 -5.98 3.35 -20.58
N ILE A 174 -6.65 3.66 -19.47
CA ILE A 174 -5.97 4.01 -18.22
C ILE A 174 -5.17 2.79 -17.72
N PRO A 175 -3.84 2.89 -17.55
CA PRO A 175 -3.00 1.76 -17.13
C PRO A 175 -3.09 1.54 -15.61
N THR A 176 -4.28 1.19 -15.13
CA THR A 176 -4.58 0.99 -13.69
C THR A 176 -3.66 -0.04 -13.04
N GLN A 177 -3.17 -1.03 -13.80
CA GLN A 177 -2.22 -2.05 -13.36
C GLN A 177 -0.86 -1.45 -13.02
N LEU A 178 -0.38 -0.47 -13.80
CA LEU A 178 0.88 0.22 -13.51
C LEU A 178 0.74 1.11 -12.27
N PHE A 179 -0.39 1.80 -12.13
CA PHE A 179 -0.67 2.57 -10.91
C PHE A 179 -0.70 1.67 -9.68
N GLU A 180 -1.35 0.51 -9.78
CA GLU A 180 -1.40 -0.47 -8.70
C GLU A 180 -0.02 -1.08 -8.41
N CYS A 181 0.80 -1.33 -9.43
CA CYS A 181 2.18 -1.78 -9.28
C CYS A 181 3.03 -0.75 -8.52
N VAL A 182 2.99 0.52 -8.92
CA VAL A 182 3.73 1.61 -8.25
C VAL A 182 3.28 1.77 -6.80
N PHE A 183 1.97 1.75 -6.57
CA PHE A 183 1.39 1.78 -5.22
C PHE A 183 1.90 0.61 -4.36
N LEU A 184 1.89 -0.62 -4.89
CA LEU A 184 2.35 -1.80 -4.16
C LEU A 184 3.84 -1.74 -3.83
N VAL A 185 4.69 -1.27 -4.76
CA VAL A 185 6.13 -1.07 -4.51
C VAL A 185 6.36 -0.02 -3.41
N LEU A 186 5.65 1.11 -3.47
CA LEU A 186 5.72 2.13 -2.42
C LEU A 186 5.27 1.56 -1.07
N LEU A 187 4.18 0.79 -1.07
CA LEU A 187 3.65 0.13 0.13
C LEU A 187 4.67 -0.87 0.71
N THR A 188 5.34 -1.66 -0.12
CA THR A 188 6.45 -2.53 0.31
C THR A 188 7.53 -1.73 1.02
N ILE A 189 8.03 -0.65 0.40
CA ILE A 189 9.10 0.19 0.97
C ILE A 189 8.67 0.74 2.34
N VAL A 190 7.46 1.27 2.43
CA VAL A 190 6.90 1.79 3.69
C VAL A 190 6.86 0.70 4.76
N MET A 191 6.33 -0.48 4.44
CA MET A 191 6.18 -1.55 5.41
C MET A 191 7.53 -2.14 5.85
N VAL A 192 8.54 -2.18 4.97
CA VAL A 192 9.93 -2.53 5.30
C VAL A 192 10.49 -1.52 6.30
N VAL A 193 10.37 -0.22 6.01
CA VAL A 193 10.86 0.84 6.91
C VAL A 193 10.15 0.78 8.26
N LEU A 194 8.83 0.62 8.28
CA LEU A 194 8.05 0.50 9.49
C LEU A 194 8.46 -0.71 10.34
N TYR A 195 8.68 -1.87 9.71
CA TYR A 195 9.05 -3.09 10.41
C TYR A 195 10.48 -3.06 10.96
N PHE A 196 11.47 -2.71 10.12
CA PHE A 196 12.88 -2.81 10.48
C PHE A 196 13.40 -1.59 11.25
N LYS A 197 12.99 -0.37 10.86
CA LYS A 197 13.46 0.88 11.50
C LYS A 197 12.60 1.25 12.70
N PHE A 198 11.28 1.21 12.56
CA PHE A 198 10.35 1.67 13.59
C PHE A 198 9.82 0.55 14.50
N ARG A 199 10.18 -0.71 14.24
CA ARG A 199 9.74 -1.90 15.01
C ARG A 199 8.20 -2.00 15.08
N PHE A 200 7.52 -1.56 14.02
CA PHE A 200 6.07 -1.57 13.93
C PHE A 200 5.56 -2.93 13.47
N ASN A 201 4.66 -3.53 14.24
CA ASN A 201 4.22 -4.92 14.03
C ASN A 201 2.81 -5.05 13.43
N CYS A 202 2.08 -3.95 13.20
CA CYS A 202 0.71 -4.02 12.65
C CYS A 202 0.67 -3.87 11.11
N ASN A 203 1.71 -4.36 10.43
CA ASN A 203 1.85 -4.25 8.98
C ASN A 203 0.68 -4.92 8.21
N LEU A 204 0.07 -5.98 8.76
CA LEU A 204 -1.14 -6.56 8.17
C LEU A 204 -2.30 -5.56 8.12
N SER A 205 -2.50 -4.75 9.17
CA SER A 205 -3.50 -3.67 9.13
C SER A 205 -3.21 -2.65 8.06
N ILE A 206 -1.93 -2.25 7.93
CA ILE A 206 -1.51 -1.27 6.93
C ILE A 206 -1.81 -1.80 5.53
N TYR A 207 -1.45 -3.04 5.24
CA TYR A 207 -1.73 -3.66 3.96
C TYR A 207 -3.24 -3.68 3.67
N LEU A 208 -4.05 -4.22 4.59
CA LEU A 208 -5.50 -4.37 4.38
C LEU A 208 -6.20 -3.02 4.20
N ILE A 209 -5.84 -2.00 4.99
CA ILE A 209 -6.45 -0.67 4.90
C ILE A 209 -5.96 0.05 3.65
N ALA A 210 -4.64 0.15 3.44
CA ALA A 210 -4.08 0.92 2.34
C ALA A 210 -4.47 0.31 0.99
N TYR A 211 -4.33 -1.01 0.83
CA TYR A 211 -4.73 -1.68 -0.40
C TYR A 211 -6.25 -1.67 -0.59
N GLY A 212 -7.04 -1.85 0.48
CA GLY A 212 -8.50 -1.75 0.40
C GLY A 212 -8.97 -0.37 -0.08
N VAL A 213 -8.42 0.70 0.49
CA VAL A 213 -8.72 2.08 0.05
C VAL A 213 -8.27 2.31 -1.39
N TRP A 214 -7.04 1.91 -1.73
CA TRP A 214 -6.52 2.06 -3.09
C TRP A 214 -7.38 1.33 -4.12
N ARG A 215 -7.76 0.09 -3.82
CA ARG A 215 -8.58 -0.74 -4.71
C ARG A 215 -9.99 -0.18 -4.85
N PHE A 216 -10.57 0.37 -3.79
CA PHE A 216 -11.86 1.06 -3.85
C PHE A 216 -11.80 2.26 -4.82
N ILE A 217 -10.72 3.04 -4.76
CA ILE A 217 -10.51 4.20 -5.64
C ILE A 217 -10.29 3.76 -7.09
N ILE A 218 -9.42 2.78 -7.34
CA ILE A 218 -9.13 2.30 -8.70
C ILE A 218 -10.38 1.73 -9.38
N GLU A 219 -11.32 1.16 -8.64
CA GLU A 219 -12.53 0.59 -9.24
C GLU A 219 -13.37 1.64 -10.00
N PHE A 220 -13.35 2.92 -9.59
CA PHE A 220 -14.01 4.00 -10.34
C PHE A 220 -13.37 4.30 -11.69
N PHE A 221 -12.12 3.85 -11.90
CA PHE A 221 -11.39 4.03 -13.14
C PHE A 221 -11.45 2.78 -14.04
N ARG A 222 -12.20 1.75 -13.64
CA ARG A 222 -12.36 0.52 -14.42
C ARG A 222 -13.61 0.58 -15.28
N ASP A 223 -13.50 0.01 -16.48
CA ASP A 223 -14.58 -0.09 -17.47
C ASP A 223 -15.46 -1.35 -17.30
N ASP A 224 -15.11 -2.23 -16.36
CA ASP A 224 -15.85 -3.48 -16.13
C ASP A 224 -17.05 -3.22 -15.20
N HIS A 225 -18.25 -3.00 -15.75
CA HIS A 225 -19.49 -3.10 -14.96
C HIS A 225 -19.72 -4.55 -14.49
N ARG A 226 -19.18 -4.92 -13.32
CA ARG A 226 -19.31 -6.27 -12.73
C ARG A 226 -20.67 -6.53 -12.04
N GLY A 227 -21.70 -5.79 -12.43
CA GLY A 227 -23.02 -5.76 -11.79
C GLY A 227 -23.05 -4.91 -10.51
N GLU A 228 -24.26 -4.47 -10.14
CA GLU A 228 -24.52 -3.83 -8.86
C GLU A 228 -24.72 -4.90 -7.79
N PHE A 229 -23.97 -4.80 -6.69
CA PHE A 229 -24.25 -5.54 -5.46
C PHE A 229 -25.14 -4.68 -4.55
N VAL A 230 -25.41 -5.15 -3.33
CA VAL A 230 -26.28 -4.47 -2.36
C VAL A 230 -25.93 -2.97 -2.22
N ALA A 231 -26.93 -2.11 -2.40
CA ALA A 231 -26.86 -0.65 -2.26
C ALA A 231 -26.03 0.11 -3.33
N GLY A 232 -25.94 -0.39 -4.57
CA GLY A 232 -25.31 0.34 -5.68
C GLY A 232 -23.77 0.32 -5.66
N LEU A 233 -23.16 -0.53 -4.83
CA LEU A 233 -21.72 -0.78 -4.79
C LEU A 233 -21.36 -1.99 -5.66
N THR A 234 -20.20 -1.97 -6.32
CA THR A 234 -19.71 -3.17 -7.03
C THR A 234 -19.28 -4.26 -6.04
N PRO A 235 -19.30 -5.55 -6.42
CA PRO A 235 -18.79 -6.62 -5.57
C PRO A 235 -17.35 -6.36 -5.08
N SER A 236 -16.50 -5.81 -5.95
CA SER A 236 -15.12 -5.43 -5.61
C SER A 236 -15.06 -4.36 -4.52
N GLN A 237 -15.92 -3.34 -4.58
CA GLN A 237 -16.00 -2.27 -3.58
C GLN A 237 -16.45 -2.78 -2.20
N PHE A 238 -17.40 -3.71 -2.17
CA PHE A 238 -17.81 -4.37 -0.93
C PHE A 238 -16.63 -5.09 -0.25
N TRP A 239 -15.84 -5.85 -1.02
CA TRP A 239 -14.63 -6.50 -0.50
C TRP A 239 -13.59 -5.50 0.01
N CYS A 240 -13.45 -4.35 -0.64
CA CYS A 240 -12.56 -3.28 -0.18
C CYS A 240 -12.97 -2.76 1.21
N ILE A 241 -14.26 -2.49 1.41
CA ILE A 241 -14.81 -2.06 2.71
C ILE A 241 -14.55 -3.13 3.77
N LEU A 242 -14.81 -4.39 3.45
CA LEU A 242 -14.56 -5.51 4.37
C LEU A 242 -13.06 -5.64 4.72
N MET A 243 -12.16 -5.48 3.75
CA MET A 243 -10.71 -5.47 4.00
C MET A 243 -10.31 -4.35 4.95
N VAL A 244 -10.83 -3.12 4.75
CA VAL A 244 -10.56 -1.98 5.65
C VAL A 244 -11.08 -2.28 7.06
N ALA A 245 -12.30 -2.80 7.19
CA ALA A 245 -12.88 -3.17 8.47
C ALA A 245 -12.06 -4.24 9.21
N ILE A 246 -11.63 -5.30 8.50
CA ILE A 246 -10.75 -6.34 9.05
C ILE A 246 -9.39 -5.75 9.45
N GLY A 247 -8.82 -4.84 8.65
CA GLY A 247 -7.56 -4.17 8.95
C GLY A 247 -7.62 -3.34 10.22
N ILE A 248 -8.70 -2.58 10.42
CA ILE A 248 -8.98 -1.81 11.64
C ILE A 248 -9.18 -2.76 12.83
N GLY A 249 -9.99 -3.81 12.65
CA GLY A 249 -10.21 -4.83 13.67
C GLY A 249 -8.92 -5.51 14.12
N TYR A 250 -8.05 -5.89 13.17
CA TYR A 250 -6.74 -6.46 13.47
C TYR A 250 -5.84 -5.48 14.22
N PHE A 251 -5.89 -4.18 13.92
CA PHE A 251 -5.07 -3.19 14.64
C PHE A 251 -5.43 -3.14 16.13
N PHE A 252 -6.73 -3.13 16.44
CA PHE A 252 -7.20 -3.16 17.81
C PHE A 252 -6.95 -4.51 18.48
N ALA A 253 -7.20 -5.63 17.79
CA ALA A 253 -6.89 -6.97 18.29
C ALA A 253 -5.40 -7.13 18.59
N TYR A 254 -4.53 -6.58 17.74
CA TYR A 254 -3.10 -6.53 17.99
C TYR A 254 -2.78 -5.76 19.29
N LYS A 255 -3.30 -4.53 19.40
CA LYS A 255 -3.00 -3.63 20.51
C LYS A 255 -3.46 -4.19 21.86
N TYR A 256 -4.64 -4.80 21.91
CA TYR A 256 -5.24 -5.24 23.18
C TYR A 256 -5.00 -6.72 23.50
N ILE A 257 -4.86 -7.58 22.49
CA ILE A 257 -4.84 -9.04 22.65
C ILE A 257 -3.50 -9.63 22.18
N PHE A 258 -3.15 -9.48 20.91
CA PHE A 258 -2.05 -10.27 20.31
C PHE A 258 -0.66 -9.83 20.77
N LYS A 259 -0.44 -8.55 21.05
CA LYS A 259 0.85 -8.05 21.56
C LYS A 259 1.32 -8.80 22.82
N LYS A 260 0.39 -9.26 23.66
CA LYS A 260 0.71 -10.01 24.89
C LYS A 260 1.08 -11.48 24.64
N ARG A 261 0.75 -12.03 23.45
CA ARG A 261 0.98 -13.42 23.07
C ARG A 261 2.17 -13.62 22.13
N MET A 262 2.80 -12.54 21.70
CA MET A 262 4.02 -12.58 20.88
C MET A 262 5.21 -13.08 21.69
N LYS A 263 6.06 -13.90 21.07
CA LYS A 263 7.24 -14.51 21.72
C LYS A 263 8.53 -13.73 21.45
N HIS A 264 8.56 -12.88 20.42
CA HIS A 264 9.72 -12.07 20.04
C HIS A 264 11.02 -12.89 19.94
N PRO A 265 11.14 -13.78 18.95
CA PRO A 265 12.33 -14.64 18.79
C PRO A 265 13.63 -13.85 18.67
N GLU A 266 13.59 -12.60 18.18
CA GLU A 266 14.75 -11.73 18.06
C GLU A 266 15.36 -11.29 19.41
N LEU A 267 14.65 -11.48 20.53
CA LEU A 267 15.12 -11.17 21.88
C LEU A 267 15.68 -12.42 22.60
N GLN A 268 15.51 -13.61 22.03
CA GLN A 268 15.95 -14.86 22.63
C GLN A 268 17.40 -15.16 22.22
N PRO A 269 18.20 -15.83 23.09
CA PRO A 269 19.56 -16.21 22.75
C PRO A 269 19.56 -17.15 21.54
N ARG A 270 20.50 -16.94 20.60
CA ARG A 270 20.65 -17.81 19.42
C ARG A 270 20.99 -19.22 19.88
N VAL A 271 20.16 -20.18 19.51
CA VAL A 271 20.46 -21.60 19.68
C VAL A 271 21.56 -21.94 18.68
N ASN A 272 22.83 -21.84 19.09
CA ASN A 272 23.94 -22.32 18.26
C ASN A 272 23.79 -23.84 18.07
N GLY A 273 23.62 -24.25 16.81
CA GLY A 273 23.61 -25.66 16.42
C GLY A 273 24.97 -26.32 16.68
N LYS A 274 24.91 -27.53 17.24
CA LYS A 274 25.98 -28.50 17.58
C LYS A 274 26.65 -28.33 18.94
N LYS A 275 26.04 -28.92 19.98
CA LYS A 275 26.78 -29.71 20.98
C LYS A 275 26.91 -31.14 20.46
N LYS A 276 28.13 -31.56 20.11
CA LYS A 276 28.55 -32.96 20.21
C LYS A 276 29.42 -33.08 21.46
N GLU A 277 29.16 -34.14 22.21
CA GLU A 277 29.63 -34.43 23.57
C GLU A 277 31.15 -34.43 23.72
N SER A 278 31.59 -34.08 24.94
CA SER A 278 32.47 -34.98 25.69
C SER A 278 32.14 -34.85 27.18
N VAL A 279 31.58 -35.91 27.73
CA VAL A 279 31.63 -36.22 29.15
C VAL A 279 33.10 -36.51 29.50
N ALA A 280 33.64 -35.80 30.48
CA ALA A 280 34.72 -36.28 31.34
C ALA A 280 34.67 -35.54 32.68
N ASP A 281 34.88 -36.33 33.72
CA ASP A 281 34.55 -36.20 35.14
C ASP A 281 35.64 -35.47 35.98
N SER A 282 35.38 -35.34 37.29
CA SER A 282 36.18 -34.89 38.45
C SER A 282 36.07 -33.39 38.79
N GLY A 283 35.43 -33.02 39.91
CA GLY A 283 35.98 -33.01 41.28
C GLY A 283 36.51 -31.59 41.57
N SER A 284 35.94 -30.72 42.40
CA SER A 284 35.76 -30.72 43.88
C SER A 284 36.14 -29.29 44.32
N ASP A 285 35.40 -28.73 45.28
CA ASP A 285 35.78 -27.64 46.19
C ASP A 285 36.04 -26.23 45.58
N VAL A 286 36.01 -25.09 46.26
CA VAL A 286 35.47 -24.51 47.50
C VAL A 286 35.67 -22.98 47.28
N GLU A 287 34.91 -22.16 48.02
CA GLU A 287 35.22 -20.77 48.40
C GLU A 287 34.94 -19.55 47.50
N SER A 288 34.28 -18.61 48.21
CA SER A 288 34.18 -17.17 48.06
C SER A 288 35.46 -16.41 47.68
N GLY A 289 35.31 -15.33 46.91
CA GLY A 289 36.40 -14.37 46.71
C GLY A 289 35.98 -13.13 45.93
N ASN A 290 35.94 -12.02 46.65
CA ASN A 290 35.72 -10.63 46.24
C ASN A 290 36.81 -10.08 45.29
N GLN A 291 36.63 -8.84 44.80
CA GLN A 291 37.57 -7.93 44.09
C GLN A 291 37.43 -7.84 42.57
N MET A 292 37.59 -6.69 41.89
CA MET A 292 37.67 -5.27 42.22
C MET A 292 37.66 -4.51 40.87
N ALA A 293 37.25 -3.25 40.92
CA ALA A 293 37.11 -2.32 39.81
C ALA A 293 38.35 -2.15 38.90
N ILE A 294 38.11 -1.89 37.61
CA ILE A 294 39.00 -1.09 36.76
C ILE A 294 38.15 -0.06 36.01
N GLN A 295 38.20 1.18 36.50
CA GLN A 295 37.90 2.38 35.74
C GLN A 295 39.14 2.77 34.94
N THR A 296 38.98 3.06 33.65
CA THR A 296 39.89 3.96 32.92
C THR A 296 39.05 5.00 32.18
N ASN A 297 39.15 6.24 32.67
CA ASN A 297 38.67 7.46 32.05
C ASN A 297 39.67 7.90 30.97
N GLY A 298 39.17 8.24 29.78
CA GLY A 298 39.89 8.98 28.75
C GLY A 298 38.93 9.93 28.05
N LYS A 299 38.77 11.14 28.60
CA LYS A 299 37.99 12.23 27.99
C LYS A 299 38.82 12.92 26.92
N ALA A 300 38.38 12.85 25.66
CA ALA A 300 38.66 13.86 24.64
C ALA A 300 37.36 14.65 24.39
N THR A 301 37.40 15.94 24.69
CA THR A 301 36.28 16.89 24.54
C THR A 301 36.07 17.24 23.07
N ALA A 302 35.09 16.64 22.42
CA ALA A 302 34.42 17.19 21.25
C ALA A 302 33.15 17.91 21.74
N LYS A 303 33.06 19.22 21.50
CA LYS A 303 31.87 20.04 21.81
C LYS A 303 30.76 19.60 20.85
N THR A 304 30.00 18.58 21.23
CA THR A 304 28.82 18.11 20.49
C THR A 304 27.74 19.17 20.58
N ILE A 305 27.32 19.69 19.43
CA ILE A 305 26.10 20.48 19.32
C ILE A 305 24.95 19.57 19.75
N ASP A 306 24.22 19.95 20.81
CA ASP A 306 23.14 19.14 21.38
C ASP A 306 22.06 18.90 20.31
N GLY A 307 21.88 17.63 19.90
CA GLY A 307 20.93 17.22 18.87
C GLY A 307 19.48 17.61 19.16
N LYS A 308 19.15 17.94 20.42
CA LYS A 308 17.84 18.48 20.79
C LYS A 308 17.59 19.90 20.24
N GLY A 309 18.62 20.74 20.17
CA GLY A 309 18.52 22.10 19.63
C GLY A 309 18.32 22.12 18.11
N ILE A 310 19.01 21.22 17.39
CA ILE A 310 18.86 21.06 15.95
C ILE A 310 17.45 20.54 15.61
N CYS A 311 16.95 19.53 16.34
CA CYS A 311 15.59 19.03 16.14
C CYS A 311 14.51 20.09 16.38
N SER A 312 14.66 21.01 17.35
CA SER A 312 13.66 22.05 17.60
C SER A 312 13.60 23.10 16.49
N ILE A 313 14.77 23.49 15.95
CA ILE A 313 14.89 24.44 14.84
C ILE A 313 14.32 23.84 13.55
N VAL A 314 14.64 22.58 13.24
CA VAL A 314 14.13 21.90 12.04
C VAL A 314 12.61 21.68 12.13
N ARG A 315 12.06 21.38 13.31
CA ARG A 315 10.60 21.29 13.52
C ARG A 315 9.89 22.62 13.31
N LEU A 316 10.47 23.74 13.77
CA LEU A 316 9.91 25.08 13.57
C LEU A 316 9.94 25.46 12.08
N ALA A 317 11.06 25.20 11.40
CA ALA A 317 11.18 25.42 9.96
C ALA A 317 10.18 24.57 9.16
N ALA A 318 10.02 23.29 9.51
CA ALA A 318 9.03 22.41 8.87
C ALA A 318 7.60 22.94 8.98
N PHE A 319 7.23 23.44 10.17
CA PHE A 319 5.90 24.02 10.42
C PHE A 319 5.66 25.32 9.65
N VAL A 320 6.63 26.23 9.64
CA VAL A 320 6.53 27.52 8.92
C VAL A 320 6.46 27.30 7.40
N ILE A 321 7.28 26.40 6.86
CA ILE A 321 7.28 26.08 5.43
C ILE A 321 5.98 25.38 5.04
N THR A 322 5.45 24.46 5.86
CA THR A 322 4.14 23.84 5.60
C THR A 322 3.03 24.88 5.51
N GLY A 323 2.99 25.84 6.45
CA GLY A 323 2.03 26.94 6.43
C GLY A 323 2.16 27.84 5.20
N ALA A 324 3.39 28.19 4.80
CA ALA A 324 3.65 28.98 3.59
C ALA A 324 3.21 28.24 2.31
N MET A 325 3.38 26.92 2.25
CA MET A 325 2.97 26.10 1.10
C MET A 325 1.46 25.96 0.96
N VAL A 326 0.70 26.06 2.06
CA VAL A 326 -0.77 26.15 2.00
C VAL A 326 -1.21 27.47 1.38
N VAL A 327 -0.58 28.57 1.79
CA VAL A 327 -0.86 29.89 1.20
C VAL A 327 -0.55 29.86 -0.30
N MET A 328 0.56 29.23 -0.70
CA MET A 328 0.92 29.07 -2.11
C MET A 328 -0.06 28.16 -2.89
N ALA A 329 -0.56 27.08 -2.28
CA ALA A 329 -1.58 26.23 -2.90
C ALA A 329 -2.92 26.96 -3.07
N ILE A 330 -3.35 27.72 -2.05
CA ILE A 330 -4.57 28.54 -2.10
C ILE A 330 -4.43 29.64 -3.16
N ILE A 331 -3.29 30.34 -3.20
CA ILE A 331 -2.98 31.34 -4.23
C ILE A 331 -2.99 30.71 -5.62
N GLY A 332 -2.41 29.52 -5.79
CA GLY A 332 -2.44 28.77 -7.05
C GLY A 332 -3.85 28.49 -7.55
N ILE A 333 -4.75 28.07 -6.65
CA ILE A 333 -6.16 27.85 -6.97
C ILE A 333 -6.86 29.16 -7.36
N CYS A 334 -6.64 30.23 -6.60
CA CYS A 334 -7.21 31.54 -6.91
C CYS A 334 -6.73 32.07 -8.26
N ILE A 335 -5.45 31.87 -8.61
CA ILE A 335 -4.89 32.24 -9.92
C ILE A 335 -5.51 31.40 -11.03
N ASN A 336 -5.55 30.07 -10.89
CA ASN A 336 -6.20 29.19 -11.86
C ASN A 336 -7.65 29.60 -12.12
N TRP A 337 -8.34 29.96 -11.06
CA TRP A 337 -9.74 30.34 -11.13
C TRP A 337 -9.95 31.68 -11.80
N VAL A 338 -9.28 32.74 -11.34
CA VAL A 338 -9.44 34.09 -11.90
C VAL A 338 -9.06 34.10 -13.38
N THR A 339 -8.01 33.35 -13.75
CA THR A 339 -7.57 33.24 -15.13
C THR A 339 -8.57 32.49 -16.01
N PHE A 340 -9.11 31.36 -15.51
CA PHE A 340 -10.09 30.57 -16.26
C PHE A 340 -11.43 31.29 -16.43
N SER A 341 -11.90 32.00 -15.40
CA SER A 341 -13.10 32.85 -15.48
C SER A 341 -12.94 34.01 -16.46
N ALA A 342 -11.74 34.60 -16.58
CA ALA A 342 -11.45 35.66 -17.55
C ALA A 342 -11.39 35.13 -19.00
N GLN A 343 -10.82 33.94 -19.22
CA GLN A 343 -10.65 33.36 -20.55
C GLN A 343 -11.95 32.80 -21.15
N LEU A 344 -12.88 32.31 -20.33
CA LEU A 344 -14.20 31.88 -20.81
C LEU A 344 -15.08 33.06 -21.27
N ALA A 345 -14.86 34.26 -20.72
CA ALA A 345 -15.57 35.48 -21.10
C ALA A 345 -15.16 35.99 -22.50
N ASP A 346 -13.93 35.70 -22.95
CA ASP A 346 -13.40 36.19 -24.23
C ASP A 346 -13.65 35.24 -25.43
N GLY A 347 -14.00 33.97 -25.19
CA GLY A 347 -13.93 32.93 -26.24
C GLY A 347 -15.25 32.30 -26.72
N LEU A 348 -16.30 32.21 -25.89
CA LEU A 348 -17.47 31.38 -26.22
C LEU A 348 -18.83 31.96 -25.84
N PHE A 349 -18.89 33.01 -25.01
CA PHE A 349 -20.13 33.63 -24.59
C PHE A 349 -19.96 35.14 -24.56
N GLU A 350 -20.64 35.88 -25.45
CA GLU A 350 -20.89 37.31 -25.23
C GLU A 350 -21.74 37.45 -23.96
N THR A 351 -21.09 37.52 -22.81
CA THR A 351 -21.76 37.82 -21.55
C THR A 351 -20.96 38.85 -20.78
N GLU A 352 -21.70 39.85 -20.28
CA GLU A 352 -21.25 41.01 -19.54
C GLU A 352 -20.20 40.68 -18.47
N ALA A 353 -19.37 41.70 -18.19
CA ALA A 353 -18.16 41.71 -17.35
C ALA A 353 -18.31 41.30 -15.87
N ASP A 354 -19.34 40.53 -15.51
CA ASP A 354 -19.49 39.92 -14.19
C ASP A 354 -18.93 38.50 -14.23
N GLY A 355 -17.73 38.35 -13.68
CA GLY A 355 -16.94 37.11 -13.69
C GLY A 355 -17.74 35.86 -13.30
N ILE A 356 -17.40 34.75 -13.95
CA ILE A 356 -18.05 33.44 -13.75
C ILE A 356 -17.81 32.96 -12.31
N THR A 357 -18.91 32.75 -11.56
CA THR A 357 -18.91 32.21 -10.19
C THR A 357 -18.69 30.68 -10.17
N LEU A 358 -18.19 30.13 -9.05
CA LEU A 358 -17.89 28.68 -8.91
C LEU A 358 -19.07 27.79 -9.28
N SER A 359 -20.24 28.16 -8.78
CA SER A 359 -21.47 27.41 -8.98
C SER A 359 -21.81 27.32 -10.46
N ARG A 360 -21.66 28.44 -11.18
CA ARG A 360 -21.92 28.53 -12.61
C ARG A 360 -20.91 27.72 -13.43
N LEU A 361 -19.64 27.66 -12.99
CA LEU A 361 -18.60 26.83 -13.61
C LEU A 361 -18.86 25.33 -13.42
N PHE A 362 -19.26 24.91 -12.22
CA PHE A 362 -19.66 23.54 -11.93
C PHE A 362 -20.97 23.15 -12.63
N GLU A 363 -21.90 24.08 -12.83
CA GLU A 363 -23.09 23.83 -13.65
C GLU A 363 -22.73 23.67 -15.13
N LEU A 364 -21.86 24.54 -15.67
CA LEU A 364 -21.40 24.50 -17.06
C LEU A 364 -20.60 23.23 -17.37
N PHE A 365 -19.58 22.89 -16.58
CA PHE A 365 -18.71 21.74 -16.85
C PHE A 365 -19.11 20.45 -16.14
N GLY A 366 -19.82 20.54 -15.01
CA GLY A 366 -20.34 19.36 -14.31
C GLY A 366 -21.49 18.69 -15.05
N GLY A 367 -22.24 19.46 -15.85
CA GLY A 367 -23.30 18.95 -16.74
C GLY A 367 -22.83 18.54 -18.15
N LEU A 368 -21.57 18.81 -18.52
CA LEU A 368 -21.03 18.41 -19.82
C LEU A 368 -20.67 16.92 -19.81
N ASP A 369 -21.35 16.15 -20.66
CA ASP A 369 -20.95 14.79 -21.02
C ASP A 369 -19.92 14.85 -22.16
N GLY A 370 -18.75 14.24 -21.96
CA GLY A 370 -17.64 14.24 -22.92
C GLY A 370 -16.25 14.35 -22.28
N LYS A 371 -15.22 14.35 -23.13
CA LYS A 371 -13.80 14.32 -22.73
C LYS A 371 -13.39 15.49 -21.83
N ILE A 372 -13.85 16.71 -22.14
CA ILE A 372 -13.59 17.91 -21.35
C ILE A 372 -14.27 17.85 -19.98
N GLY A 373 -15.54 17.42 -19.91
CA GLY A 373 -16.29 17.30 -18.66
C GLY A 373 -15.70 16.26 -17.72
N GLY A 374 -15.28 15.10 -18.25
CA GLY A 374 -14.58 14.07 -17.49
C GLY A 374 -13.21 14.54 -16.95
N ALA A 375 -12.42 15.22 -17.78
CA ALA A 375 -11.14 15.79 -17.37
C ALA A 375 -11.31 16.91 -16.31
N PHE A 376 -12.35 17.73 -16.42
CA PHE A 376 -12.67 18.76 -15.43
C PHE A 376 -13.09 18.16 -14.08
N LYS A 377 -13.98 17.15 -14.10
CA LYS A 377 -14.43 16.44 -12.89
C LYS A 377 -13.27 15.75 -12.16
N THR A 378 -12.36 15.13 -12.90
CA THR A 378 -11.18 14.48 -12.32
C THR A 378 -10.17 15.51 -11.77
N MET A 379 -9.87 16.57 -12.51
CA MET A 379 -9.00 17.66 -12.05
C MET A 379 -9.53 18.31 -10.76
N SER A 380 -10.82 18.69 -10.75
CA SER A 380 -11.45 19.36 -9.60
C SER A 380 -11.52 18.46 -8.37
N ALA A 381 -11.88 17.18 -8.53
CA ALA A 381 -11.93 16.21 -7.44
C ALA A 381 -10.57 16.05 -6.74
N PHE A 382 -9.49 15.86 -7.49
CA PHE A 382 -8.15 15.68 -6.92
C PHE A 382 -7.57 16.97 -6.33
N SER A 383 -7.91 18.12 -6.89
CA SER A 383 -7.53 19.42 -6.34
C SER A 383 -8.20 19.67 -4.98
N ILE A 384 -9.51 19.39 -4.87
CA ILE A 384 -10.25 19.50 -3.60
C ILE A 384 -9.71 18.50 -2.57
N LEU A 385 -9.48 17.24 -2.96
CA LEU A 385 -8.90 16.25 -2.07
C LEU A 385 -7.53 16.69 -1.54
N SER A 386 -6.68 17.24 -2.41
CA SER A 386 -5.35 17.71 -2.03
C SER A 386 -5.41 18.79 -0.94
N ILE A 387 -6.35 19.73 -1.03
CA ILE A 387 -6.58 20.77 -0.01
C ILE A 387 -7.04 20.15 1.31
N ILE A 388 -7.99 19.23 1.24
CA ILE A 388 -8.51 18.52 2.43
C ILE A 388 -7.36 17.80 3.14
N PHE A 389 -6.52 17.08 2.41
CA PHE A 389 -5.39 16.36 2.97
C PHE A 389 -4.27 17.27 3.49
N ILE A 390 -4.03 18.44 2.87
CA ILE A 390 -3.15 19.48 3.42
C ILE A 390 -3.69 19.95 4.79
N GLY A 391 -4.98 20.30 4.86
CA GLY A 391 -5.62 20.76 6.08
C GLY A 391 -5.59 19.70 7.20
N ILE A 392 -5.86 18.44 6.87
CA ILE A 392 -5.76 17.31 7.80
C ILE A 392 -4.31 17.12 8.25
N THR A 393 -3.33 17.24 7.36
CA THR A 393 -1.90 17.11 7.71
C THR A 393 -1.51 18.17 8.75
N ILE A 394 -1.95 19.41 8.60
CA ILE A 394 -1.67 20.48 9.56
C ILE A 394 -2.39 20.26 10.88
N ALA A 395 -3.68 19.93 10.84
CA ALA A 395 -4.46 19.65 12.03
C ALA A 395 -3.82 18.53 12.86
N PHE A 396 -3.39 17.45 12.21
CA PHE A 396 -2.69 16.35 12.87
C PHE A 396 -1.28 16.73 13.32
N ALA A 397 -0.55 17.59 12.62
CA ALA A 397 0.76 18.08 13.07
C ALA A 397 0.64 18.91 14.36
N VAL A 398 -0.35 19.79 14.44
CA VAL A 398 -0.68 20.58 15.65
C VAL A 398 -1.12 19.65 16.79
N LEU A 399 -1.98 18.68 16.49
CA LEU A 399 -2.47 17.71 17.47
C LEU A 399 -1.32 16.82 18.00
N CYS A 400 -0.39 16.39 17.13
CA CYS A 400 0.82 15.66 17.49
C CYS A 400 1.72 16.45 18.43
N LYS A 401 1.89 17.75 18.19
CA LYS A 401 2.66 18.66 19.05
C LYS A 401 2.02 18.83 20.43
N LYS A 402 0.69 18.84 20.52
CA LYS A 402 -0.06 19.15 21.76
C LYS A 402 -0.32 17.92 22.63
N ILE A 403 -0.67 16.79 22.02
CA ILE A 403 -1.08 15.56 22.73
C ILE A 403 0.10 14.62 22.94
N GLY A 404 1.02 14.53 21.96
CA GLY A 404 2.15 13.61 21.98
C GLY A 404 1.72 12.14 21.94
N GLY A 405 2.23 11.37 20.99
CA GLY A 405 1.97 9.92 20.98
C GLY A 405 2.24 9.24 19.65
N LYS A 406 2.91 8.07 19.73
CA LYS A 406 3.22 7.19 18.59
C LYS A 406 2.04 6.92 17.62
N PRO A 407 0.77 6.72 18.07
CA PRO A 407 -0.33 6.51 17.12
C PRO A 407 -0.73 7.78 16.37
N LEU A 408 -0.58 8.95 16.98
CA LEU A 408 -0.95 10.22 16.35
C LEU A 408 0.09 10.64 15.32
N THR A 409 1.37 10.46 15.64
CA THR A 409 2.48 10.65 14.70
C THR A 409 2.37 9.72 13.50
N PHE A 410 1.86 8.49 13.71
CA PHE A 410 1.58 7.54 12.63
C PHE A 410 0.42 8.00 11.73
N ILE A 411 -0.68 8.50 12.30
CA ILE A 411 -1.79 9.03 11.48
C ILE A 411 -1.31 10.24 10.68
N LEU A 412 -0.53 11.15 11.29
CA LEU A 412 0.07 12.27 10.59
C LEU A 412 0.93 11.83 9.40
N PHE A 413 1.73 10.78 9.56
CA PHE A 413 2.55 10.24 8.47
C PHE A 413 1.71 9.69 7.31
N VAL A 414 0.64 8.96 7.62
CA VAL A 414 -0.27 8.41 6.61
C VAL A 414 -0.99 9.52 5.85
N VAL A 415 -1.51 10.51 6.56
CA VAL A 415 -2.17 11.68 5.96
C VAL A 415 -1.18 12.48 5.11
N ALA A 416 0.06 12.67 5.58
CA ALA A 416 1.11 13.37 4.85
C ALA A 416 1.50 12.63 3.56
N MET A 417 1.55 11.30 3.57
CA MET A 417 1.80 10.50 2.36
C MET A 417 0.64 10.55 1.37
N LEU A 418 -0.60 10.48 1.84
CA LEU A 418 -1.78 10.69 1.00
C LEU A 418 -1.76 12.09 0.37
N CYS A 419 -1.33 13.11 1.12
CA CYS A 419 -1.16 14.47 0.61
C CYS A 419 -0.14 14.56 -0.54
N ILE A 420 0.98 13.83 -0.49
CA ILE A 420 1.96 13.76 -1.60
C ILE A 420 1.34 13.12 -2.84
N VAL A 421 0.66 11.97 -2.65
CA VAL A 421 0.06 11.20 -3.75
C VAL A 421 -1.05 11.99 -4.43
N PHE A 422 -1.97 12.59 -3.66
CA PHE A 422 -3.04 13.41 -4.23
C PHE A 422 -2.50 14.67 -4.90
N GLY A 423 -1.44 15.28 -4.35
CA GLY A 423 -0.73 16.38 -5.00
C GLY A 423 -0.20 16.00 -6.37
N LEU A 424 0.51 14.87 -6.49
CA LEU A 424 1.03 14.37 -7.76
C LEU A 424 -0.08 14.05 -8.79
N VAL A 425 -1.15 13.40 -8.34
CA VAL A 425 -2.29 13.05 -9.22
C VAL A 425 -3.03 14.31 -9.68
N SER A 426 -3.19 15.30 -8.79
CA SER A 426 -3.76 16.62 -9.12
C SER A 426 -2.92 17.36 -10.17
N THR A 427 -1.58 17.25 -10.12
CA THR A 427 -0.69 17.79 -11.16
C THR A 427 -0.99 17.17 -12.51
N ILE A 428 -1.00 15.84 -12.56
CA ILE A 428 -1.13 15.08 -13.81
C ILE A 428 -2.51 15.33 -14.42
N SER A 429 -3.57 15.32 -13.62
CA SER A 429 -4.93 15.58 -14.11
C SER A 429 -5.12 17.04 -14.55
N SER A 430 -4.46 18.01 -13.91
CA SER A 430 -4.51 19.41 -14.33
C SER A 430 -3.78 19.65 -15.65
N PHE A 431 -2.62 19.03 -15.86
CA PHE A 431 -1.93 19.09 -17.17
C PHE A 431 -2.75 18.41 -18.27
N ALA A 432 -3.34 17.24 -17.99
CA ALA A 432 -4.20 16.55 -18.94
C ALA A 432 -5.46 17.38 -19.31
N PHE A 433 -6.07 18.06 -18.35
CA PHE A 433 -7.19 18.96 -18.61
C PHE A 433 -6.77 20.16 -19.48
N CYS A 434 -5.63 20.79 -19.17
CA CYS A 434 -5.11 21.91 -19.97
C CYS A 434 -4.81 21.50 -21.41
N ASP A 435 -4.24 20.31 -21.63
CA ASP A 435 -3.97 19.78 -22.96
C ASP A 435 -5.28 19.58 -23.75
N ILE A 436 -6.26 18.91 -23.16
CA ILE A 436 -7.56 18.64 -23.80
C ILE A 436 -8.30 19.95 -24.10
N ALA A 437 -8.32 20.89 -23.14
CA ALA A 437 -8.96 22.19 -23.32
C ALA A 437 -8.27 23.04 -24.40
N SER A 438 -6.95 22.92 -24.57
CA SER A 438 -6.19 23.64 -25.60
C SER A 438 -6.46 23.14 -27.02
N VAL A 439 -6.80 21.85 -27.16
CA VAL A 439 -7.07 21.21 -28.45
C VAL A 439 -8.52 21.45 -28.92
N ASP A 440 -9.49 21.34 -28.01
CA ASP A 440 -10.92 21.40 -28.37
C ASP A 440 -11.50 22.83 -28.43
N VAL A 441 -10.92 23.82 -27.74
CA VAL A 441 -11.45 25.20 -27.68
C VAL A 441 -10.80 26.14 -28.72
N GLY A 442 -9.82 25.64 -29.49
CA GLY A 442 -9.09 26.42 -30.48
C GLY A 442 -8.12 27.44 -29.85
N ALA A 443 -7.17 27.91 -30.66
CA ALA A 443 -5.97 28.67 -30.29
C ALA A 443 -6.19 30.05 -29.59
N ALA A 444 -7.36 30.33 -29.04
CA ALA A 444 -7.63 31.53 -28.23
C ALA A 444 -6.90 31.51 -26.88
N LEU A 445 -6.41 30.35 -26.43
CA LEU A 445 -5.57 30.19 -25.24
C LEU A 445 -4.07 30.46 -25.51
N SER A 446 -3.73 31.45 -26.35
CA SER A 446 -2.33 31.86 -26.63
C SER A 446 -1.62 32.57 -25.45
N GLY A 447 -2.06 32.29 -24.21
CA GLY A 447 -1.52 32.79 -22.94
C GLY A 447 -1.41 31.72 -21.85
N THR A 448 -1.23 30.45 -22.22
CA THR A 448 -1.26 29.20 -21.40
C THR A 448 -0.26 29.08 -20.23
N TYR A 449 0.42 30.14 -19.83
CA TYR A 449 1.38 30.11 -18.71
C TYR A 449 0.73 30.29 -17.33
N THR A 450 -0.51 30.78 -17.25
CA THR A 450 -1.14 31.18 -15.98
C THR A 450 -2.01 30.10 -15.33
N VAL A 451 -2.77 29.32 -16.12
CA VAL A 451 -3.51 28.13 -15.63
C VAL A 451 -2.55 26.96 -15.32
N SER A 452 -1.44 26.87 -16.05
CA SER A 452 -0.36 25.94 -15.71
C SER A 452 0.36 26.36 -14.42
N ALA A 453 0.50 27.67 -14.14
CA ALA A 453 1.13 28.17 -12.92
C ALA A 453 0.32 27.83 -11.65
N GLY A 454 -1.00 27.98 -11.65
CA GLY A 454 -1.79 27.67 -10.45
C GLY A 454 -1.95 26.17 -10.20
N ALA A 455 -1.98 25.35 -11.25
CA ALA A 455 -1.96 23.89 -11.13
C ALA A 455 -0.62 23.40 -10.56
N LEU A 456 0.48 23.98 -11.04
CA LEU A 456 1.82 23.75 -10.55
C LEU A 456 1.99 24.21 -9.09
N LEU A 457 1.44 25.37 -8.73
CA LEU A 457 1.49 25.90 -7.35
C LEU A 457 0.69 25.03 -6.36
N THR A 458 -0.48 24.53 -6.77
CA THR A 458 -1.30 23.62 -5.95
C THR A 458 -0.58 22.29 -5.72
N ALA A 459 -0.05 21.71 -6.79
CA ALA A 459 0.76 20.50 -6.77
C ALA A 459 2.01 20.62 -5.89
N ILE A 460 2.81 21.67 -6.11
CA ILE A 460 4.02 21.96 -5.33
C ILE A 460 3.65 22.15 -3.86
N GLY A 461 2.57 22.87 -3.57
CA GLY A 461 2.09 23.08 -2.21
C GLY A 461 1.70 21.78 -1.51
N SER A 462 0.96 20.88 -2.18
CA SER A 462 0.56 19.58 -1.63
C SER A 462 1.73 18.62 -1.44
N ILE A 463 2.64 18.56 -2.41
CA ILE A 463 3.82 17.69 -2.36
C ILE A 463 4.75 18.13 -1.24
N ILE A 464 5.09 19.43 -1.17
CA ILE A 464 5.98 19.96 -0.14
C ILE A 464 5.33 19.86 1.25
N SER A 465 4.02 20.14 1.36
CA SER A 465 3.29 19.96 2.63
C SER A 465 3.33 18.49 3.10
N GLY A 466 3.16 17.54 2.18
CA GLY A 466 3.26 16.12 2.50
C GLY A 466 4.68 15.69 2.89
N PHE A 467 5.72 16.15 2.18
CA PHE A 467 7.11 15.92 2.56
C PHE A 467 7.45 16.51 3.94
N MET A 468 6.90 17.68 4.26
CA MET A 468 7.11 18.32 5.55
C MET A 468 6.34 17.64 6.68
N GLY A 469 5.13 17.12 6.41
CA GLY A 469 4.42 16.25 7.35
C GLY A 469 5.19 14.97 7.66
N VAL A 470 5.81 14.37 6.63
CA VAL A 470 6.68 13.20 6.76
C VAL A 470 7.94 13.51 7.55
N LEU A 471 8.61 14.62 7.23
CA LEU A 471 9.78 15.10 7.95
C LEU A 471 9.44 15.37 9.43
N PHE A 472 8.29 15.99 9.69
CA PHE A 472 7.81 16.26 11.05
C PHE A 472 7.55 14.97 11.84
N THR A 473 6.98 13.93 11.21
CA THR A 473 6.85 12.60 11.81
C THR A 473 8.21 11.99 12.15
N VAL A 474 9.19 12.07 11.24
CA VAL A 474 10.53 11.49 11.46
C VAL A 474 11.29 12.18 12.59
N LEU A 475 11.01 13.47 12.81
CA LEU A 475 11.65 14.29 13.82
C LEU A 475 10.97 14.23 15.20
N ILE A 476 9.74 13.70 15.33
CA ILE A 476 9.04 13.46 16.60
C ILE A 476 9.49 12.13 17.20
#